data_AF-A0A926VVM0-F1
#
_entry.id   AF-A0A926VVM0-F1
#
_cell.length_a   1.000
_cell.length_b   1.000
_cell.length_c   1.000
_cell.angle_alpha   90.00
_cell.angle_beta   90.00
_cell.angle_gamma   90.00
#
_symmetry.space_group_name_H-M   'P 1'
#
loop_
_entity.id
_entity.type
_entity.pdbx_description
1 polymer ?
#
loop_
_entity_poly.entity_id
_entity_poly.type
_entity_poly.pdbx_seq_one_letter_code
_entity_poly.pdbx_strand_id
1 'polypeptide(L)'
;MSRLLYENSVSYKGFLIIPFVFGKLDNYEIYSYKLLSEVGHTSQFHKAENPAGIYGSSVSNIVDIAKEHIDKNSEFVSGKDNFKSRYIYRNNLIIIFQEGDKYFYDHYPPELLNNIAAPKLFKSEYECLSWIKQGLNGEYVWQRAI
;
A
#
# COMPACT_ATOMS: atom_id res chain seq x y z
N MET A 1 -3.98 11.34 -13.17
CA MET A 1 -4.08 10.78 -11.80
C MET A 1 -2.73 10.92 -11.15
N SER A 2 -2.70 11.32 -9.89
CA SER A 2 -1.47 11.44 -9.11
C SER A 2 -1.03 10.08 -8.59
N ARG A 3 0.29 9.93 -8.42
CA ARG A 3 0.92 8.74 -7.85
C ARG A 3 0.58 8.61 -6.37
N LEU A 4 0.35 7.38 -5.92
CA LEU A 4 0.31 7.00 -4.51
C LEU A 4 1.73 7.04 -3.94
N LEU A 5 1.91 7.79 -2.85
CA LEU A 5 3.21 8.02 -2.20
C LEU A 5 3.49 6.90 -1.20
N TYR A 6 3.74 5.69 -1.71
CA TYR A 6 3.97 4.52 -0.86
C TYR A 6 5.16 4.68 0.08
N GLU A 7 6.18 5.45 -0.29
CA GLU A 7 7.32 5.83 0.56
C GLU A 7 6.93 6.63 1.80
N ASN A 8 5.77 7.27 1.77
CA ASN A 8 5.21 8.00 2.89
C ASN A 8 4.08 7.23 3.60
N SER A 9 3.88 5.95 3.26
CA SER A 9 2.81 5.15 3.86
C SER A 9 3.09 4.79 5.32
N VAL A 10 2.05 4.86 6.15
CA VAL A 10 2.12 4.61 7.59
C VAL A 10 1.11 3.54 7.98
N SER A 11 1.59 2.49 8.66
CA SER A 11 0.70 1.49 9.27
C SER A 11 0.14 2.04 10.59
N TYR A 12 -1.17 1.93 10.78
CA TYR A 12 -1.87 2.39 11.96
C TYR A 12 -3.13 1.56 12.22
N LYS A 13 -3.20 0.88 13.37
CA LYS A 13 -4.38 0.14 13.86
C LYS A 13 -5.01 -0.86 12.87
N GLY A 14 -4.20 -1.49 12.02
CA GLY A 14 -4.67 -2.44 11.00
C GLY A 14 -5.00 -1.82 9.64
N PHE A 15 -4.60 -0.55 9.43
CA PHE A 15 -4.71 0.15 8.15
C PHE A 15 -3.34 0.63 7.68
N LEU A 16 -3.09 0.55 6.38
CA LEU A 16 -2.01 1.28 5.73
C LEU A 16 -2.59 2.59 5.20
N ILE A 17 -2.15 3.70 5.79
CA ILE A 17 -2.46 5.06 5.32
C ILE A 17 -1.51 5.37 4.18
N ILE A 18 -2.06 5.71 3.01
CA ILE A 18 -1.30 5.90 1.77
C ILE A 18 -1.58 7.31 1.25
N PRO A 19 -0.69 8.28 1.53
CA PRO A 19 -0.84 9.66 1.05
C PRO A 19 -0.71 9.76 -0.47
N PHE A 20 -1.36 10.78 -1.05
CA PHE A 20 -1.16 11.17 -2.44
C PHE A 20 -1.46 12.66 -2.63
N VAL A 21 -0.93 13.25 -3.71
CA VAL A 21 -1.22 14.64 -4.07
C VAL A 21 -2.58 14.70 -4.76
N PHE A 22 -3.59 15.27 -4.12
CA PHE A 22 -4.92 15.43 -4.72
C PHE A 22 -4.93 16.51 -5.82
N GLY A 23 -4.26 17.63 -5.56
CA GLY A 23 -4.22 18.77 -6.48
C GLY A 23 -3.07 19.72 -6.16
N LYS A 24 -2.92 20.75 -6.99
CA LYS A 24 -1.96 21.83 -6.78
C LYS A 24 -2.69 23.16 -6.88
N LEU A 25 -2.42 24.07 -5.95
CA LEU A 25 -2.89 25.45 -5.97
C LEU A 25 -1.65 26.35 -5.89
N ASP A 26 -1.39 27.11 -6.96
CA ASP A 26 -0.14 27.84 -7.16
C ASP A 26 1.09 26.93 -6.95
N ASN A 27 1.91 27.23 -5.93
CA ASN A 27 3.11 26.47 -5.57
C ASN A 27 2.88 25.47 -4.43
N TYR A 28 1.63 25.25 -4.00
CA TYR A 28 1.30 24.37 -2.88
C TYR A 28 0.63 23.08 -3.37
N GLU A 29 1.06 21.96 -2.81
CA GLU A 29 0.43 20.66 -3.02
C GLU A 29 -0.67 20.45 -1.97
N ILE A 30 -1.84 19.98 -2.43
CA ILE A 30 -2.95 19.58 -1.59
C ILE A 30 -2.91 18.06 -1.49
N TYR A 31 -2.88 17.52 -0.28
CA TYR A 31 -2.75 16.09 -0.03
C TYR A 31 -4.10 15.46 0.35
N SER A 32 -4.26 14.21 -0.07
CA SER A 32 -5.33 13.31 0.33
C SER A 32 -4.71 11.94 0.67
N TYR A 33 -5.53 10.97 1.06
CA TYR A 33 -5.07 9.64 1.43
C TYR A 33 -6.03 8.56 0.96
N LYS A 34 -5.49 7.36 0.78
CA LYS A 34 -6.26 6.12 0.69
C LYS A 34 -5.94 5.23 1.88
N LEU A 35 -6.89 4.38 2.25
CA LEU A 35 -6.69 3.35 3.26
C LEU A 35 -6.66 1.97 2.60
N LEU A 36 -5.70 1.14 3.02
CA LEU A 36 -5.71 -0.29 2.75
C LEU A 36 -5.89 -1.01 4.10
N SER A 37 -6.98 -1.76 4.25
CA SER A 37 -7.28 -2.49 5.49
C SER A 37 -6.69 -3.91 5.44
N GLU A 38 -6.09 -4.35 6.55
CA GLU A 38 -5.55 -5.71 6.67
C GLU A 38 -6.61 -6.80 6.63
N VAL A 39 -7.85 -6.49 7.01
CA VAL A 39 -8.98 -7.43 6.97
C VAL A 39 -9.72 -7.41 5.62
N GLY A 40 -9.13 -6.74 4.61
CA GLY A 40 -9.68 -6.71 3.27
C GLY A 40 -11.08 -6.08 3.22
N HIS A 41 -11.90 -6.59 2.30
CA HIS A 41 -13.27 -6.13 2.05
C HIS A 41 -14.24 -6.21 3.25
N THR A 42 -13.85 -6.86 4.35
CA THR A 42 -14.67 -6.87 5.57
C THR A 42 -14.66 -5.50 6.28
N SER A 43 -13.66 -4.65 6.01
CA SER A 43 -13.65 -3.27 6.47
C SER A 43 -14.25 -2.33 5.44
N GLN A 44 -15.15 -1.45 5.87
CA GLN A 44 -15.67 -0.34 5.05
C GLN A 44 -14.58 0.62 4.54
N PHE A 45 -13.41 0.63 5.18
CA PHE A 45 -12.29 1.49 4.80
C PHE A 45 -11.30 0.81 3.85
N HIS A 46 -11.52 -0.44 3.45
CA HIS A 46 -10.62 -1.11 2.52
C HIS A 46 -10.68 -0.47 1.13
N LYS A 47 -9.54 0.07 0.69
CA LYS A 47 -9.36 0.84 -0.55
C LYS A 47 -10.17 2.15 -0.60
N ALA A 48 -10.69 2.62 0.54
CA ALA A 48 -11.42 3.87 0.61
C ALA A 48 -10.48 5.06 0.33
N GLU A 49 -10.97 6.01 -0.46
CA GLU A 49 -10.29 7.27 -0.74
C GLU A 49 -10.90 8.38 0.10
N ASN A 50 -10.08 9.04 0.91
CA ASN A 50 -10.44 10.14 1.80
C ASN A 50 -11.78 9.95 2.55
N PRO A 51 -11.94 8.89 3.35
CA PRO A 51 -13.19 8.66 4.09
C PRO A 51 -13.53 9.77 5.09
N ALA A 52 -12.56 10.62 5.48
CA ALA A 52 -12.82 11.82 6.29
C ALA A 52 -13.37 13.00 5.48
N GLY A 53 -13.17 13.04 4.15
CA GLY A 53 -13.50 14.20 3.32
C GLY A 53 -12.64 15.44 3.58
N ILE A 54 -11.49 15.29 4.26
CA ILE A 54 -10.61 16.40 4.66
C ILE A 54 -9.29 16.29 3.90
N TYR A 55 -8.78 17.43 3.43
CA TYR A 55 -7.51 17.53 2.72
C TYR A 55 -6.42 18.13 3.61
N GLY A 56 -5.17 17.73 3.37
CA GLY A 56 -4.02 18.17 4.15
C GLY A 56 -3.09 19.09 3.37
N SER A 57 -2.35 19.94 4.08
CA SER A 57 -1.35 20.85 3.51
C SER A 57 0.05 20.22 3.39
N SER A 58 0.24 19.03 3.96
CA SER A 58 1.48 18.26 3.90
C SER A 58 1.18 16.78 4.08
N VAL A 59 2.16 15.93 3.74
CA VAL A 59 2.11 14.48 4.00
C VAL A 59 1.88 14.17 5.48
N SER A 60 2.59 14.85 6.40
CA SER A 60 2.39 14.61 7.84
C SER A 60 0.97 14.96 8.28
N ASN A 61 0.48 16.12 7.85
CA ASN A 61 -0.85 16.58 8.23
C ASN A 61 -1.96 15.65 7.73
N ILE A 62 -1.87 15.14 6.48
CA ILE A 62 -2.90 14.20 5.98
C ILE A 62 -2.84 12.85 6.67
N VAL A 63 -1.65 12.41 7.10
CA VAL A 63 -1.51 11.20 7.92
C VAL A 63 -2.15 11.39 9.29
N ASP A 64 -1.98 12.55 9.93
CA ASP A 64 -2.59 12.83 11.22
C ASP A 64 -4.13 12.89 11.14
N ILE A 65 -4.66 13.51 10.08
CA ILE A 65 -6.10 13.49 9.75
C ILE A 65 -6.61 12.05 9.59
N ALA A 66 -5.88 11.22 8.85
CA ALA A 66 -6.27 9.83 8.63
C ALA A 66 -6.27 9.01 9.94
N LYS A 67 -5.27 9.21 10.81
CA LYS A 67 -5.21 8.57 12.13
C LYS A 67 -6.40 8.98 13.00
N GLU A 68 -6.70 10.28 13.07
CA GLU A 68 -7.84 10.80 13.83
C GLU A 68 -9.17 10.21 13.31
N HIS A 69 -9.31 10.09 11.99
CA HIS A 69 -10.49 9.46 11.39
C HIS A 69 -10.61 7.99 11.77
N ILE A 70 -9.52 7.21 11.69
CA ILE A 70 -9.48 5.80 12.11
C ILE A 70 -9.84 5.67 13.60
N ASP A 71 -9.29 6.54 14.45
CA ASP A 71 -9.55 6.51 15.90
C ASP A 71 -11.02 6.72 16.26
N LYS A 72 -11.73 7.55 15.49
CA LYS A 72 -13.14 7.86 15.74
C LYS A 72 -14.13 6.88 15.10
N ASN A 73 -13.76 6.24 13.99
CA ASN A 73 -14.72 5.54 13.13
C ASN A 73 -14.39 4.05 12.88
N SER A 74 -13.23 3.56 13.31
CA SER A 74 -12.88 2.15 13.08
C SER A 74 -13.64 1.22 14.02
N GLU A 75 -14.31 0.23 13.45
CA GLU A 75 -15.04 -0.82 14.18
C GLU A 75 -14.11 -1.91 14.74
N PHE A 76 -12.86 -1.94 14.28
CA PHE A 76 -11.84 -2.86 14.79
C PHE A 76 -10.52 -2.14 15.02
N VAL A 77 -9.69 -2.72 15.89
CA VAL A 77 -8.31 -2.29 16.10
C VAL A 77 -7.43 -3.52 16.06
N SER A 78 -6.47 -3.53 15.15
CA SER A 78 -5.47 -4.60 15.14
C SER A 78 -4.36 -4.33 16.15
N GLY A 79 -3.97 -5.38 16.88
CA GLY A 79 -2.79 -5.38 17.74
C GLY A 79 -1.50 -5.75 17.00
N LYS A 80 -1.57 -6.10 15.71
CA LYS A 80 -0.41 -6.50 14.90
C LYS A 80 -0.24 -5.52 13.74
N ASP A 81 1.01 -5.33 13.31
CA ASP A 81 1.31 -4.62 12.07
C ASP A 81 1.44 -5.63 10.92
N ASN A 82 0.33 -5.91 10.23
CA ASN A 82 0.33 -6.77 9.05
C ASN A 82 0.97 -6.11 7.81
N PHE A 83 1.33 -4.82 7.89
CA PHE A 83 2.04 -4.07 6.85
C PHE A 83 3.53 -3.91 7.16
N LYS A 84 4.07 -4.64 8.16
CA LYS A 84 5.47 -4.58 8.55
C LYS A 84 6.42 -4.97 7.42
N SER A 85 6.06 -5.99 6.64
CA SER A 85 6.84 -6.52 5.50
C SER A 85 6.39 -5.85 4.20
N ARG A 86 6.30 -4.52 4.21
CA ARG A 86 6.02 -3.72 3.02
C ARG A 86 7.31 -3.20 2.39
N TYR A 87 7.35 -3.24 1.08
CA TYR A 87 8.49 -2.86 0.26
C TYR A 87 8.04 -1.95 -0.87
N ILE A 88 8.92 -1.04 -1.26
CA ILE A 88 8.67 -0.15 -2.39
C ILE A 88 9.73 -0.42 -3.44
N TYR A 89 9.31 -0.70 -4.66
CA TYR A 89 10.21 -0.92 -5.78
C TYR A 89 9.64 -0.31 -7.06
N ARG A 90 10.40 0.57 -7.72
CA ARG A 90 9.94 1.31 -8.91
C ARG A 90 8.54 1.89 -8.72
N ASN A 91 8.31 2.55 -7.58
CA ASN A 91 7.03 3.16 -7.20
C ASN A 91 5.85 2.20 -6.97
N ASN A 92 6.07 0.88 -6.99
CA ASN A 92 5.06 -0.12 -6.64
C ASN A 92 5.15 -0.44 -5.15
N LEU A 93 4.01 -0.74 -4.54
CA LEU A 93 3.93 -1.28 -3.19
C LEU A 93 3.83 -2.80 -3.27
N ILE A 94 4.74 -3.47 -2.58
CA ILE A 94 4.75 -4.92 -2.40
C ILE A 94 4.56 -5.19 -0.91
N ILE A 95 3.58 -6.01 -0.54
CA ILE A 95 3.39 -6.43 0.86
C ILE A 95 3.55 -7.94 0.89
N ILE A 96 4.49 -8.43 1.69
CA ILE A 96 4.73 -9.86 1.85
C ILE A 96 4.04 -10.37 3.10
N PHE A 97 3.36 -11.50 2.93
CA PHE A 97 2.69 -12.21 4.00
C PHE A 97 3.32 -13.59 4.16
N GLN A 98 3.28 -14.11 5.38
CA GLN A 98 3.72 -15.45 5.71
C GLN A 98 2.57 -16.21 6.36
N GLU A 99 2.28 -17.39 5.83
CA GLU A 99 1.36 -18.36 6.42
C GLU A 99 2.06 -19.73 6.49
N GLY A 100 2.34 -20.19 7.71
CA GLY A 100 3.18 -21.37 7.93
C GLY A 100 4.58 -21.21 7.32
N ASP A 101 4.96 -22.14 6.44
CA ASP A 101 6.22 -22.16 5.71
C ASP A 101 6.14 -21.51 4.31
N LYS A 102 5.00 -20.88 3.99
CA LYS A 102 4.74 -20.27 2.68
C LYS A 102 4.73 -18.75 2.77
N TYR A 103 5.24 -18.14 1.72
CA TYR A 103 5.21 -16.70 1.50
C TYR A 103 4.37 -16.39 0.27
N PHE A 104 3.56 -15.36 0.37
CA PHE A 104 2.77 -14.78 -0.73
C PHE A 104 2.83 -13.27 -0.63
N TYR A 105 2.30 -12.57 -1.62
CA TYR A 105 2.42 -11.14 -1.70
C TYR A 105 1.20 -10.48 -2.31
N ASP A 106 0.97 -9.25 -1.90
CA ASP A 106 0.16 -8.30 -2.65
C ASP A 106 1.08 -7.35 -3.41
N HIS A 107 0.63 -6.91 -4.59
CA HIS A 107 1.34 -5.97 -5.44
C HIS A 107 0.38 -4.91 -5.94
N TYR A 108 0.63 -3.66 -5.55
CA TYR A 108 -0.14 -2.49 -5.94
C TYR A 108 0.68 -1.57 -6.85
N PRO A 109 0.19 -1.28 -8.07
CA PRO A 109 0.80 -0.31 -8.97
C PRO A 109 0.83 1.11 -8.39
N PRO A 110 1.64 2.02 -8.95
CA PRO A 110 1.79 3.38 -8.43
C PRO A 110 0.52 4.25 -8.43
N GLU A 111 -0.48 3.90 -9.24
CA GLU A 111 -1.65 4.77 -9.48
C GLU A 111 -2.94 4.24 -8.83
N LEU A 112 -2.97 2.96 -8.47
CA LEU A 112 -4.20 2.25 -8.09
C LEU A 112 -3.93 1.28 -6.94
N LEU A 113 -4.85 1.24 -5.97
CA LEU A 113 -4.91 0.18 -4.95
C LEU A 113 -5.63 -1.05 -5.48
N ASN A 114 -5.26 -1.51 -6.67
CA ASN A 114 -5.69 -2.79 -7.20
C ASN A 114 -4.55 -3.80 -7.07
N ASN A 115 -4.82 -4.94 -6.42
CA ASN A 115 -3.82 -5.99 -6.28
C ASN A 115 -3.66 -6.70 -7.62
N ILE A 116 -2.44 -6.71 -8.16
CA ILE A 116 -2.08 -7.39 -9.41
C ILE A 116 -1.13 -8.56 -9.19
N ALA A 117 -0.98 -9.03 -7.94
CA ALA A 117 -0.14 -10.16 -7.64
C ALA A 117 -0.57 -11.42 -8.42
N ALA A 118 0.41 -12.15 -8.92
CA ALA A 118 0.19 -13.46 -9.49
C ALA A 118 -0.05 -14.47 -8.34
N PRO A 119 -0.93 -15.47 -8.52
CA PRO A 119 -1.18 -16.50 -7.51
C PRO A 119 0.03 -17.45 -7.41
N LYS A 120 1.04 -17.04 -6.65
CA LYS A 120 2.30 -17.77 -6.49
C LYS A 120 2.73 -17.80 -5.01
N LEU A 121 3.15 -18.99 -4.58
CA LEU A 121 3.73 -19.23 -3.26
C LEU A 121 5.25 -19.35 -3.37
N PHE A 122 5.94 -18.87 -2.34
CA PHE A 122 7.41 -18.89 -2.22
C PHE A 122 7.83 -19.56 -0.91
N LYS A 123 9.06 -20.05 -0.86
CA LYS A 123 9.63 -20.68 0.34
C LYS A 123 10.30 -19.67 1.28
N SER A 124 10.58 -18.47 0.79
CA SER A 124 11.16 -17.39 1.59
C SER A 124 10.73 -16.01 1.08
N GLU A 125 10.79 -15.03 1.96
CA GLU A 125 10.63 -13.60 1.63
C GLU A 125 11.64 -13.14 0.56
N TYR A 126 12.89 -13.61 0.66
CA TYR A 126 13.94 -13.31 -0.32
C TYR A 126 13.61 -13.82 -1.72
N GLU A 127 13.14 -15.07 -1.83
CA GLU A 127 12.74 -15.67 -3.11
C GLU A 127 11.57 -14.88 -3.72
N CYS A 128 10.58 -14.51 -2.90
CA CYS A 128 9.45 -13.70 -3.31
C CYS A 128 9.89 -12.34 -3.89
N LEU A 129 10.69 -11.57 -3.12
CA LEU A 129 11.19 -10.27 -3.56
C LEU A 129 12.04 -10.35 -4.82
N SER A 130 12.90 -11.36 -4.93
CA SER A 130 13.77 -11.55 -6.10
C SER A 130 12.93 -11.80 -7.36
N TRP A 131 11.91 -12.65 -7.25
CA TRP A 131 11.00 -12.94 -8.35
C TRP A 131 10.20 -11.69 -8.78
N ILE A 132 9.68 -10.92 -7.83
CA ILE A 132 8.94 -9.69 -8.13
C ILE A 132 9.84 -8.66 -8.83
N LYS A 133 11.08 -8.48 -8.35
CA LYS A 133 12.06 -7.55 -8.95
C LYS A 133 12.42 -7.95 -10.38
N GLN A 134 12.69 -9.24 -10.63
CA GLN A 134 12.92 -9.74 -11.99
C GLN A 134 11.75 -9.42 -12.93
N GLY A 135 10.51 -9.62 -12.44
CA GLY A 135 9.31 -9.27 -13.20
C GLY A 135 9.20 -7.80 -13.52
N LEU A 136 9.40 -6.94 -12.51
CA LEU A 136 9.37 -5.48 -12.67
C LEU A 136 10.53 -4.93 -13.51
N ASN A 137 11.64 -5.68 -13.63
CA ASN A 137 12.75 -5.36 -14.51
C ASN A 137 12.57 -5.87 -15.95
N GLY A 138 11.57 -6.70 -16.22
CA GLY A 138 11.37 -7.35 -17.52
C GLY A 138 12.33 -8.51 -17.78
N GLU A 139 12.97 -9.05 -16.75
CA GLU A 139 13.98 -10.11 -16.87
C GLU A 139 13.37 -11.49 -17.25
N TYR A 140 12.07 -11.68 -17.09
CA TYR A 140 11.36 -12.88 -17.57
C TYR A 140 11.27 -12.98 -19.09
N VAL A 141 11.34 -11.86 -19.80
CA VAL A 141 11.27 -11.84 -21.28
C VAL A 141 12.55 -12.44 -21.89
N TRP A 142 13.68 -12.30 -21.20
CA TRP A 142 14.99 -12.77 -21.68
C TRP A 142 15.22 -14.28 -21.49
N GLN A 143 14.55 -14.91 -20.52
CA GLN A 143 14.68 -16.35 -20.26
C GLN A 143 13.90 -17.24 -21.24
N ARG A 144 12.98 -16.67 -22.04
CA ARG A 144 12.24 -17.40 -23.09
C ARG A 144 12.85 -17.24 -24.50
N ALA A 145 13.90 -16.45 -24.63
CA ALA A 145 14.51 -16.10 -25.92
C ALA A 145 15.87 -16.78 -26.16
N ILE A 146 16.23 -17.80 -25.37
CA ILE A 146 17.47 -18.59 -25.48
C ILE A 146 17.11 -20.07 -25.55
#